data_AF-A0A9X3YEX7-F1
#
_entry.id   AF-A0A9X3YEX7-F1
#
_cell.length_a   1.000
_cell.length_b   1.000
_cell.length_c   1.000
_cell.angle_alpha   90.00
_cell.angle_beta   90.00
_cell.angle_gamma   90.00
#
_symmetry.space_group_name_H-M   'P 1'
#
loop_
_entity.id
_entity.type
_entity.pdbx_description
1 polymer ?
#
loop_
_entity_poly.entity_id
_entity_poly.type
_entity_poly.pdbx_seq_one_letter_code
_entity_poly.pdbx_strand_id
1 'polypeptide(L)'
;AGLWFGSACIFGMLNTSIGQTGIILDARTVVLSMAGLFGGPIVAGTAGVLAGGYRIWIGGPGLVPGLANILLPILLGIGYRCAYRQRWLRIGFWQLLAFGLLLHLGVLGLVALLLPSPLGASAMAEIALPVLLALPLATATLGVMLNDLLERDRFEQALRFSEARLRAITKAIPDLLM
;
A
#
# COMPACT_ATOMS: atom_id res chain seq x y z
N ALA A 1 3.92 -1.47 -12.07
CA ALA A 1 3.28 -1.39 -10.73
C ALA A 1 3.31 0.03 -10.14
N GLY A 2 4.49 0.66 -9.98
CA GLY A 2 4.59 1.96 -9.29
C GLY A 2 3.75 3.10 -9.88
N LEU A 3 3.67 3.16 -11.22
CA LEU A 3 2.79 4.10 -11.93
C LEU A 3 1.30 3.90 -11.59
N TRP A 4 0.83 2.65 -11.45
CA TRP A 4 -0.56 2.35 -11.07
C TRP A 4 -0.86 2.79 -9.65
N PHE A 5 0.03 2.48 -8.69
CA PHE A 5 -0.11 2.94 -7.30
C PHE A 5 -0.06 4.47 -7.20
N GLY A 6 0.88 5.12 -7.90
CA GLY A 6 0.96 6.58 -7.95
C GLY A 6 -0.28 7.23 -8.57
N SER A 7 -0.82 6.64 -9.65
CA SER A 7 -2.05 7.12 -10.28
C SER A 7 -3.25 6.97 -9.35
N ALA A 8 -3.40 5.83 -8.67
CA ALA A 8 -4.45 5.63 -7.67
C ALA A 8 -4.39 6.67 -6.54
N CYS A 9 -3.18 7.04 -6.10
CA CYS A 9 -3.00 8.13 -5.14
C CYS A 9 -3.43 9.48 -5.71
N ILE A 10 -3.07 9.80 -6.96
CA ILE A 10 -3.48 11.06 -7.61
C ILE A 10 -5.01 11.11 -7.75
N PHE A 11 -5.66 10.03 -8.17
CA PHE A 11 -7.12 9.94 -8.22
C PHE A 11 -7.76 10.12 -6.84
N GLY A 12 -7.16 9.55 -5.79
CA GLY A 12 -7.59 9.80 -4.41
C GLY A 12 -7.50 11.28 -4.02
N MET A 13 -6.44 11.97 -4.44
CA MET A 13 -6.30 13.42 -4.20
C MET A 13 -7.27 14.27 -5.01
N LEU A 14 -7.59 13.87 -6.24
CA LEU A 14 -8.56 14.56 -7.10
C LEU A 14 -9.99 14.42 -6.59
N ASN A 15 -10.35 13.22 -6.11
CA ASN A 15 -11.67 12.92 -5.55
C ASN A 15 -11.79 13.27 -4.06
N THR A 16 -10.77 13.91 -3.47
CA THR A 16 -10.92 14.60 -2.19
C THR A 16 -11.73 15.90 -2.39
N SER A 17 -12.89 15.77 -3.02
CA SER A 17 -13.93 16.78 -3.05
C SER A 17 -14.57 16.73 -1.68
N ILE A 18 -14.57 17.86 -0.99
CA ILE A 18 -15.10 18.08 0.35
C ILE A 18 -16.54 17.55 0.39
N GLY A 19 -16.71 16.31 0.87
CA GLY A 19 -18.00 15.69 1.03
C GLY A 19 -18.78 16.46 2.08
N GLN A 20 -20.04 16.76 1.81
CA GLN A 20 -20.91 17.58 2.65
C GLN A 20 -21.17 17.02 4.07
N THR A 21 -20.58 15.87 4.40
CA THR A 21 -20.56 15.21 5.73
C THR A 21 -19.22 15.32 6.47
N GLY A 22 -18.21 16.03 5.94
CA GLY A 22 -16.96 16.36 6.63
C GLY A 22 -15.92 15.24 6.78
N ILE A 23 -16.30 13.97 6.58
CA ILE A 23 -15.38 12.83 6.78
C ILE A 23 -14.61 12.52 5.48
N ILE A 24 -13.35 12.96 5.40
CA ILE A 24 -12.43 12.62 4.31
C ILE A 24 -11.59 11.41 4.72
N LEU A 25 -11.87 10.24 4.15
CA LEU A 25 -11.07 9.03 4.34
C LEU A 25 -9.91 9.02 3.33
N ASP A 26 -8.70 9.28 3.81
CA ASP A 26 -7.49 9.31 2.99
C ASP A 26 -6.98 7.89 2.67
N ALA A 27 -7.43 7.33 1.56
CA ALA A 27 -7.02 6.00 1.10
C ALA A 27 -5.56 5.93 0.59
N ARG A 28 -4.85 7.07 0.46
CA ARG A 28 -3.49 7.10 -0.11
C ARG A 28 -2.50 6.32 0.75
N THR A 29 -2.66 6.39 2.06
CA THR A 29 -1.80 5.71 3.03
C THR A 29 -1.89 4.19 2.88
N VAL A 30 -3.08 3.66 2.59
CA VAL A 30 -3.30 2.24 2.27
C VAL A 30 -2.55 1.88 0.98
N VAL A 31 -2.78 2.63 -0.11
CA VAL A 31 -2.17 2.36 -1.42
C VAL A 31 -0.63 2.42 -1.36
N LEU A 32 -0.07 3.45 -0.73
CA LEU A 32 1.38 3.64 -0.60
C LEU A 32 2.05 2.59 0.30
N SER A 33 1.40 2.20 1.39
CA SER A 33 1.94 1.15 2.28
C SER A 33 1.99 -0.20 1.57
N MET A 34 1.00 -0.51 0.73
CA MET A 34 0.96 -1.72 -0.06
C MET A 34 1.98 -1.70 -1.21
N ALA A 35 2.20 -0.53 -1.82
CA ALA A 35 3.31 -0.33 -2.75
C ALA A 35 4.67 -0.61 -2.09
N GLY A 36 4.87 -0.18 -0.84
CA GLY A 36 6.05 -0.51 -0.03
C GLY A 36 6.17 -1.99 0.29
N LEU A 37 5.09 -2.59 0.80
CA LEU A 37 5.04 -3.97 1.27
C LEU A 37 5.27 -4.97 0.13
N PHE A 38 4.50 -4.86 -0.95
CA PHE A 38 4.53 -5.82 -2.05
C PHE A 38 5.47 -5.39 -3.17
N GLY A 39 5.50 -4.10 -3.49
CA GLY A 39 6.31 -3.54 -4.58
C GLY A 39 7.76 -3.22 -4.17
N GLY A 40 8.01 -2.91 -2.90
CA GLY A 40 9.35 -2.62 -2.37
C GLY A 40 9.85 -1.21 -2.67
N PRO A 41 11.13 -0.92 -2.38
CA PRO A 41 11.66 0.44 -2.40
C PRO A 41 11.52 1.15 -3.75
N ILE A 42 11.74 0.44 -4.86
CA ILE A 42 11.67 1.02 -6.21
C ILE A 42 10.23 1.40 -6.55
N VAL A 43 9.29 0.47 -6.37
CA VAL A 43 7.87 0.70 -6.67
C VAL A 43 7.29 1.78 -5.76
N ALA A 44 7.58 1.70 -4.46
CA ALA A 44 7.11 2.69 -3.50
C ALA A 44 7.74 4.07 -3.71
N GLY A 45 9.02 4.13 -4.10
CA GLY A 45 9.70 5.38 -4.45
C GLY A 45 9.04 6.05 -5.65
N THR A 46 8.78 5.30 -6.74
CA THR A 46 8.08 5.86 -7.90
C THR A 46 6.66 6.35 -7.57
N ALA A 47 5.89 5.58 -6.79
CA ALA A 47 4.56 6.01 -6.34
C ALA A 47 4.63 7.25 -5.42
N GLY A 48 5.62 7.29 -4.53
CA GLY A 48 5.87 8.41 -3.61
C GLY A 48 6.30 9.68 -4.33
N VAL A 49 7.13 9.58 -5.37
CA VAL A 49 7.52 10.74 -6.20
C VAL A 49 6.31 11.31 -6.95
N LEU A 50 5.45 10.46 -7.51
CA LEU A 50 4.23 10.90 -8.19
C LEU A 50 3.26 11.56 -7.22
N ALA A 51 2.97 10.91 -6.08
CA ALA A 51 2.08 11.45 -5.06
C ALA A 51 2.65 12.74 -4.44
N GLY A 52 3.95 12.76 -4.12
CA GLY A 52 4.64 13.90 -3.53
C GLY A 52 4.71 15.08 -4.49
N GLY A 53 5.05 14.83 -5.75
CA GLY A 53 5.08 15.85 -6.80
C GLY A 53 3.72 16.49 -7.00
N TYR A 54 2.66 15.68 -7.08
CA TYR A 54 1.29 16.21 -7.18
C TYR A 54 0.88 17.00 -5.93
N ARG A 55 1.30 16.56 -4.73
CA ARG A 55 1.03 17.29 -3.49
C ARG A 55 1.76 18.65 -3.42
N ILE A 56 3.00 18.71 -3.89
CA ILE A 56 3.77 19.96 -3.99
C ILE A 56 3.08 20.90 -4.98
N TRP A 57 2.58 20.37 -6.10
CA TRP A 57 1.88 21.16 -7.11
C TRP A 57 0.56 21.78 -6.60
N ILE A 58 -0.23 21.04 -5.80
CA ILE A 58 -1.44 21.60 -5.15
C ILE A 58 -1.07 22.73 -4.18
N GLY A 59 0.05 22.62 -3.48
CA GLY A 59 0.48 23.59 -2.47
C GLY A 59 -0.46 23.68 -1.25
N GLY A 60 -0.35 24.77 -0.49
CA GLY A 60 -1.20 25.07 0.66
C GLY A 60 -0.59 24.71 2.04
N PRO A 61 -1.28 25.09 3.13
CA PRO A 61 -0.75 24.99 4.50
C PRO A 61 -0.53 23.55 4.96
N GLY A 62 -1.20 22.57 4.34
CA GLY A 62 -1.04 21.15 4.61
C GLY A 62 0.07 20.45 3.81
N LEU A 63 1.04 21.19 3.24
CA LEU A 63 2.10 20.61 2.41
C LEU A 63 3.00 19.66 3.22
N VAL A 64 3.62 20.18 4.28
CA VAL A 64 4.52 19.41 5.17
C VAL A 64 3.83 18.17 5.76
N PRO A 65 2.65 18.26 6.40
CA PRO A 65 1.95 17.08 6.91
C PRO A 65 1.50 16.14 5.78
N GLY A 66 1.17 16.67 4.60
CA GLY A 66 0.82 15.86 3.43
C GLY A 66 2.00 15.02 2.90
N LEU A 67 3.20 15.60 2.84
CA LEU A 67 4.41 14.87 2.45
C LEU A 67 4.80 13.83 3.50
N ALA A 68 4.67 14.17 4.78
CA ALA A 68 4.92 13.24 5.88
C ALA A 68 3.94 12.05 5.82
N ASN A 69 2.67 12.29 5.49
CA ASN A 69 1.65 11.25 5.27
C ASN A 69 1.86 10.41 4.00
N ILE A 70 2.75 10.82 3.09
CA ILE A 70 3.20 9.99 1.96
C ILE A 70 4.40 9.15 2.38
N LEU A 71 5.34 9.76 3.11
CA LEU A 71 6.59 9.09 3.49
C LEU A 71 6.37 7.99 4.52
N LEU A 72 5.56 8.25 5.55
CA LEU A 72 5.27 7.29 6.63
C LEU A 72 4.75 5.92 6.12
N PRO A 73 3.69 5.84 5.30
CA PRO A 73 3.20 4.57 4.79
C PRO A 73 4.23 3.85 3.91
N ILE A 74 5.01 4.58 3.11
CA ILE A 74 6.08 4.01 2.29
C ILE A 74 7.12 3.32 3.19
N LEU A 75 7.61 4.04 4.21
CA LEU A 75 8.62 3.52 5.12
C LEU A 75 8.11 2.33 5.92
N LEU A 76 6.90 2.41 6.48
CA LEU A 76 6.29 1.32 7.22
C LEU A 76 6.02 0.09 6.33
N GLY A 77 5.55 0.30 5.10
CA GLY A 77 5.36 -0.78 4.12
C GLY A 77 6.66 -1.49 3.77
N ILE A 78 7.74 -0.74 3.49
CA ILE A 78 9.07 -1.29 3.22
C ILE A 78 9.62 -2.00 4.48
N GLY A 79 9.44 -1.42 5.66
CA GLY A 79 9.84 -2.02 6.93
C GLY A 79 9.15 -3.37 7.17
N TYR A 80 7.84 -3.44 6.93
CA TYR A 80 7.09 -4.69 7.00
C TYR A 80 7.62 -5.71 5.98
N ARG A 81 7.91 -5.28 4.74
CA ARG A 81 8.52 -6.16 3.73
C ARG A 81 9.85 -6.74 4.21
N CYS A 82 10.71 -5.94 4.82
CA CYS A 82 11.97 -6.42 5.37
C CYS A 82 11.75 -7.43 6.49
N ALA A 83 10.86 -7.14 7.44
CA ALA A 83 10.52 -8.06 8.53
C ALA A 83 9.91 -9.37 8.02
N TYR A 84 9.07 -9.32 6.98
CA TYR A 84 8.54 -10.49 6.30
C TYR A 84 9.64 -11.33 5.64
N ARG A 85 10.58 -10.69 4.91
CA ARG A 85 11.73 -11.38 4.28
C ARG A 85 12.66 -12.03 5.30
N GLN A 86 12.80 -11.43 6.49
CA GLN A 86 13.56 -12.00 7.60
C GLN A 86 12.78 -13.06 8.40
N ARG A 87 11.56 -13.41 7.97
CA ARG A 87 10.65 -14.37 8.62
C ARG A 87 10.18 -13.97 10.02
N TRP A 88 10.31 -12.69 10.39
CA TRP A 88 9.82 -12.18 11.67
C TRP A 88 8.30 -11.98 11.64
N LEU A 89 7.75 -11.65 10.47
CA LEU A 89 6.32 -11.45 10.26
C LEU A 89 5.81 -12.39 9.16
N ARG A 90 4.50 -12.61 9.17
CA ARG A 90 3.76 -13.34 8.13
C ARG A 90 2.78 -12.39 7.46
N ILE A 91 2.38 -12.70 6.23
CA ILE A 91 1.30 -11.99 5.54
C ILE A 91 0.03 -12.78 5.81
N GLY A 92 -0.86 -12.20 6.62
CA GLY A 92 -2.15 -12.77 6.97
C GLY A 92 -3.09 -11.67 7.42
N PHE A 93 -4.39 -11.96 7.43
CA PHE A 93 -5.42 -10.95 7.70
C PHE A 93 -5.19 -10.21 9.02
N TRP A 94 -4.96 -10.95 10.11
CA TRP A 94 -4.76 -10.37 11.44
C TRP A 94 -3.46 -9.56 11.56
N GLN A 95 -2.37 -10.03 10.93
CA GLN A 95 -1.10 -9.30 10.93
C GLN A 95 -1.20 -8.00 10.12
N LEU A 96 -1.88 -8.04 8.98
CA LEU A 96 -2.13 -6.87 8.15
C LEU A 96 -3.12 -5.90 8.80
N LEU A 97 -4.08 -6.41 9.59
CA LEU A 97 -4.98 -5.57 10.38
C LEU A 97 -4.22 -4.82 11.47
N ALA A 98 -3.34 -5.51 12.20
CA ALA A 98 -2.47 -4.89 13.20
C ALA A 98 -1.52 -3.86 12.56
N PHE A 99 -0.95 -4.17 11.39
CA PHE A 99 -0.15 -3.24 10.61
C PHE A 99 -0.95 -2.01 10.17
N GLY A 100 -2.17 -2.21 9.65
CA GLY A 100 -3.07 -1.14 9.27
C GLY A 100 -3.38 -0.23 10.46
N LEU A 101 -3.68 -0.81 11.63
CA LEU A 101 -3.94 -0.05 12.84
C LEU A 101 -2.72 0.79 13.24
N LEU A 102 -1.52 0.20 13.28
CA LEU A 102 -0.28 0.89 13.59
C LEU A 102 0.02 2.02 12.60
N LEU A 103 -0.20 1.77 11.30
CA LEU A 103 -0.02 2.77 10.26
C LEU A 103 -0.95 3.97 10.48
N HIS A 104 -2.24 3.74 10.68
CA HIS A 104 -3.23 4.81 10.80
C HIS A 104 -3.12 5.55 12.14
N LEU A 105 -2.69 4.88 13.21
CA LEU A 105 -2.28 5.54 14.45
C LEU A 105 -1.07 6.47 14.22
N GLY A 106 -0.07 6.03 13.46
CA GLY A 106 1.06 6.87 13.08
C GLY A 106 0.64 8.09 12.25
N VAL A 107 -0.27 7.91 11.31
CA VAL A 107 -0.85 9.00 10.50
C VAL A 107 -1.58 10.00 11.38
N LEU A 108 -2.43 9.54 12.30
CA LEU A 108 -3.15 10.42 13.24
C LEU A 108 -2.18 11.17 14.17
N GLY A 109 -1.14 10.49 14.68
CA GLY A 109 -0.11 11.13 15.51
C GLY A 109 0.68 12.19 14.75
N LEU A 110 0.98 11.94 13.48
CA LEU A 110 1.67 12.87 12.61
C LEU A 110 0.82 14.12 12.32
N VAL A 111 -0.48 13.94 12.08
CA VAL A 111 -1.44 15.04 11.93
C VAL A 111 -1.56 15.83 13.22
N ALA A 112 -1.65 15.18 14.39
CA ALA A 112 -1.72 15.84 15.69
C ALA A 112 -0.49 16.71 15.97
N LEU A 113 0.71 16.23 15.60
CA LEU A 113 1.97 16.94 15.85
C LEU A 113 2.19 18.12 14.90
N LEU A 114 1.85 17.95 13.61
CA LEU A 114 2.16 18.92 12.56
C LEU A 114 1.03 19.91 12.28
N LEU A 115 -0.18 19.67 12.79
CA LEU A 115 -1.33 20.55 12.62
C LEU A 115 -1.85 21.10 13.97
N PRO A 116 -1.05 21.92 14.70
CA PRO A 116 -1.49 22.57 15.92
C PRO A 116 -2.44 23.74 15.59
N SER A 117 -3.69 23.41 15.28
CA SER A 117 -4.78 24.39 15.20
C SER A 117 -5.99 23.84 15.94
N PRO A 118 -6.86 24.69 16.53
CA PRO A 118 -8.11 24.25 17.15
C PRO A 118 -9.04 23.49 16.17
N LEU A 119 -8.85 23.72 14.86
CA LEU A 119 -9.49 22.96 13.77
C LEU A 119 -8.97 21.52 13.66
N GLY A 120 -7.71 21.26 14.04
CA GLY A 120 -7.11 19.92 14.02
C GLY A 120 -7.70 19.00 15.09
N ALA A 121 -7.92 19.49 16.30
CA ALA A 121 -8.46 18.70 17.40
C ALA A 121 -9.93 18.28 17.18
N SER A 122 -10.74 19.19 16.63
CA SER A 122 -12.14 18.92 16.27
C SER A 122 -12.24 17.96 15.09
N ALA A 123 -11.46 18.19 14.03
CA ALA A 123 -11.38 17.26 12.90
C ALA A 123 -10.92 15.86 13.33
N MET A 124 -9.92 15.76 14.23
CA MET A 124 -9.46 14.47 14.76
C MET A 124 -10.55 13.73 15.53
N ALA A 125 -11.35 14.41 16.35
CA ALA A 125 -12.43 13.77 17.10
C ALA A 125 -13.49 13.15 16.18
N GLU A 126 -13.78 13.79 15.05
CA GLU A 126 -14.76 13.31 14.08
C GLU A 126 -14.21 12.20 13.16
N ILE A 127 -12.95 12.30 12.73
CA ILE A 127 -12.38 11.38 11.75
C ILE A 127 -11.61 10.20 12.35
N ALA A 128 -11.14 10.28 13.60
CA ALA A 128 -10.28 9.26 14.18
C ALA A 128 -10.96 7.88 14.24
N LEU A 129 -12.22 7.83 14.68
CA LEU A 129 -12.95 6.57 14.80
C LEU A 129 -13.25 5.94 13.42
N PRO A 130 -13.81 6.66 12.43
CA PRO A 130 -13.96 6.14 11.07
C PRO A 130 -12.64 5.67 10.46
N VAL A 131 -11.56 6.44 10.63
CA VAL A 131 -10.23 6.11 10.10
C VAL A 131 -9.68 4.84 10.73
N LEU A 132 -9.74 4.71 12.05
CA LEU A 132 -9.21 3.55 12.79
C LEU A 132 -10.03 2.28 12.62
N LEU A 133 -11.28 2.38 12.14
CA LEU A 133 -12.08 1.21 11.82
C LEU A 133 -11.97 0.84 10.34
N ALA A 134 -12.24 1.80 9.45
CA ALA A 134 -12.35 1.54 8.03
C ALA A 134 -10.98 1.31 7.36
N LEU A 135 -9.98 2.13 7.67
CA LEU A 135 -8.72 2.09 6.93
C LEU A 135 -7.82 0.90 7.32
N PRO A 136 -7.71 0.45 8.60
CA PRO A 136 -7.03 -0.81 8.90
C PRO A 136 -7.69 -2.01 8.22
N LEU A 137 -9.02 -2.04 8.18
CA LEU A 137 -9.75 -3.09 7.50
C LEU A 137 -9.46 -3.06 5.99
N ALA A 138 -9.47 -1.88 5.37
CA ALA A 138 -9.09 -1.70 3.97
C ALA A 138 -7.64 -2.11 3.70
N THR A 139 -6.71 -1.81 4.61
CA THR A 139 -5.31 -2.26 4.52
C THR A 139 -5.22 -3.79 4.59
N ALA A 140 -5.95 -4.41 5.51
CA ALA A 140 -5.94 -5.86 5.67
C ALA A 140 -6.54 -6.57 4.44
N THR A 141 -7.70 -6.12 3.96
CA THR A 141 -8.37 -6.72 2.80
C THR A 141 -7.54 -6.56 1.55
N LEU A 142 -7.06 -5.34 1.26
CA LEU A 142 -6.25 -5.08 0.08
C LEU A 142 -4.91 -5.83 0.16
N GLY A 143 -4.29 -5.91 1.33
CA GLY A 143 -3.07 -6.68 1.53
C GLY A 143 -3.25 -8.18 1.31
N VAL A 144 -4.35 -8.78 1.81
CA VAL A 144 -4.66 -10.20 1.56
C VAL A 144 -4.94 -10.43 0.07
N MET A 145 -5.72 -9.56 -0.57
CA MET A 145 -6.01 -9.68 -2.00
C MET A 145 -4.75 -9.60 -2.86
N LEU A 146 -3.85 -8.65 -2.58
CA LEU A 146 -2.58 -8.54 -3.29
C LEU A 146 -1.69 -9.76 -3.04
N ASN A 147 -1.67 -10.30 -1.83
CA ASN A 147 -0.91 -11.51 -1.53
C ASN A 147 -1.43 -12.72 -2.32
N ASP A 148 -2.75 -12.92 -2.34
CA ASP A 148 -3.40 -14.00 -3.11
C ASP A 148 -3.12 -13.86 -4.62
N LEU A 149 -3.21 -12.64 -5.17
CA LEU A 149 -2.86 -12.39 -6.57
C LEU A 149 -1.40 -12.75 -6.88
N LEU A 150 -0.47 -12.40 -6.00
CA LEU A 150 0.96 -12.70 -6.19
C LEU A 150 1.28 -14.19 -6.00
N GLU A 151 0.60 -14.88 -5.09
CA GLU A 151 0.74 -16.32 -4.91
C GLU A 151 0.20 -17.07 -6.12
N ARG A 152 -0.97 -16.68 -6.65
CA ARG A 152 -1.54 -17.25 -7.88
C ARG A 152 -0.59 -17.10 -9.07
N ASP A 153 -0.05 -15.91 -9.30
CA ASP A 153 0.89 -15.66 -10.40
C ASP A 153 2.15 -16.54 -10.27
N ARG A 154 2.68 -16.71 -9.04
CA ARG A 154 3.80 -17.63 -8.79
C ARG A 154 3.45 -19.08 -9.05
N PHE A 155 2.27 -19.54 -8.64
CA PHE A 155 1.82 -20.91 -8.89
C PHE A 155 1.63 -21.17 -10.39
N GLU A 156 1.03 -20.24 -11.13
CA GLU A 156 0.89 -20.34 -12.58
C GLU A 156 2.25 -20.40 -13.29
N GLN A 157 3.20 -19.55 -12.89
CA GLN A 157 4.56 -19.56 -13.45
C GLN A 157 5.28 -20.88 -13.16
N ALA A 158 5.15 -21.41 -11.94
CA ALA A 158 5.74 -22.70 -11.58
C ALA A 158 5.14 -23.85 -12.39
N LEU A 159 3.82 -23.84 -12.63
CA LEU A 159 3.14 -24.84 -13.45
C LEU A 159 3.63 -24.77 -14.92
N ARG A 160 3.68 -23.57 -15.51
CA ARG A 160 4.18 -23.35 -16.87
C ARG A 160 5.63 -23.82 -17.03
N PHE A 161 6.48 -23.58 -16.04
CA PHE A 161 7.86 -24.04 -16.05
C PHE A 161 7.97 -25.57 -16.00
N SER A 162 7.15 -26.22 -15.17
CA SER A 162 7.08 -27.69 -15.08
C SER A 162 6.60 -28.32 -16.40
N GLU A 163 5.54 -27.77 -17.01
CA GLU A 163 5.02 -28.24 -18.30
C GLU A 163 6.03 -28.07 -19.43
N ALA A 164 6.72 -26.92 -19.50
CA ALA A 164 7.77 -26.69 -20.48
C ALA A 164 8.91 -27.70 -20.35
N ARG A 165 9.30 -28.03 -19.10
CA ARG A 165 10.33 -29.03 -18.82
C ARG A 165 9.89 -30.43 -19.26
N LEU A 166 8.65 -30.82 -18.97
CA LEU A 166 8.11 -32.12 -19.37
C LEU A 166 8.01 -32.24 -20.89
N ARG A 167 7.50 -31.21 -21.58
CA ARG A 167 7.41 -31.18 -23.04
C ARG A 167 8.79 -31.26 -23.71
N ALA A 168 9.81 -30.63 -23.14
CA ALA A 168 11.18 -30.72 -23.65
C ALA A 168 11.74 -32.15 -23.55
N ILE A 169 11.51 -32.83 -22.43
CA ILE A 169 11.92 -34.24 -22.25
C ILE A 169 11.20 -35.14 -23.26
N THR A 170 9.88 -35.02 -23.40
CA THR A 170 9.12 -35.85 -24.36
C THR A 170 9.56 -35.62 -25.81
N LYS A 171 9.91 -34.39 -26.19
CA LYS A 171 10.42 -34.09 -27.53
C LYS A 171 11.84 -34.58 -27.81
N ALA A 172 12.64 -34.87 -26.78
CA ALA A 172 13.99 -35.40 -26.94
C ALA A 172 14.04 -36.94 -27.03
N ILE A 173 12.96 -37.63 -26.68
CA ILE A 173 12.83 -39.10 -26.74
C ILE A 173 12.57 -39.70 -28.15
N PRO A 174 12.02 -39.01 -29.18
CA PRO A 174 11.71 -39.64 -30.47
C PRO A 174 12.93 -40.23 -31.20
N ASP A 175 14.13 -39.69 -30.96
CA ASP A 175 15.38 -40.10 -31.62
C ASP A 175 15.96 -41.43 -31.12
N LEU A 176 15.38 -42.06 -30.09
CA LEU A 176 15.83 -43.36 -29.57
C LEU A 176 14.93 -44.54 -29.97
N LEU A 177 13.82 -44.28 -30.67
CA LEU A 177 12.85 -45.31 -31.11
C LEU A 177 12.73 -45.44 -32.64
N MET A 178 13.58 -44.75 -33.40
CA MET A 178 13.85 -45.02 -34.82
C MET A 178 15.27 -45.55 -34.99
#